data_AF-A0A2V6Y164-F1
#
_entry.id   AF-A0A2V6Y164-F1
#
_cell.length_a   1.000
_cell.length_b   1.000
_cell.length_c   1.000
_cell.angle_alpha   90.00
_cell.angle_beta   90.00
_cell.angle_gamma   90.00
#
_symmetry.space_group_name_H-M   'P 1'
#
loop_
_entity.id
_entity.type
_entity.pdbx_description
1 polymer ?
#
loop_
_entity_poly.entity_id
_entity_poly.type
_entity_poly.pdbx_seq_one_letter_code
_entity_poly.pdbx_strand_id
1 'polypeptide(L)'
;MPRITPVAGKSDVPAEHHAVVDAVVKVFGGVRGPFSMLLHSPKLAERMLPLVTFFRDDSVVDAKLRSIAILSAVREREAAYVWAAQVAAARRNGVGDEVIDLIPTPGSSCAPTASTRGPSTRSGSDTTNSGWSS
;
A
#
# COMPACT_ATOMS: atom_id res chain seq x y z
N MET A 1 11.16 -7.96 16.64
CA MET A 1 11.91 -7.01 17.51
C MET A 1 12.93 -6.27 16.66
N PRO A 2 13.10 -4.95 16.83
CA PRO A 2 14.15 -4.20 16.14
C PRO A 2 15.53 -4.68 16.61
N ARG A 3 16.50 -4.75 15.69
CA ARG A 3 17.87 -5.20 15.98
C ARG A 3 18.75 -4.13 16.62
N ILE A 4 18.40 -2.87 16.41
CA ILE A 4 19.08 -1.69 16.93
C ILE A 4 18.08 -0.97 17.84
N THR A 5 18.56 -0.41 18.95
CA THR A 5 17.75 0.41 19.85
C THR A 5 17.19 1.62 19.07
N PRO A 6 15.86 1.79 19.01
CA PRO A 6 15.26 2.96 18.38
C PRO A 6 15.68 4.25 19.08
N VAL A 7 15.94 5.32 18.33
CA VAL A 7 15.98 6.68 18.87
C VAL A 7 14.57 7.06 19.32
N ALA A 8 14.41 7.47 20.57
CA ALA A 8 13.13 7.88 21.15
C ALA A 8 12.94 9.39 21.10
N GLY A 9 14.03 10.17 21.10
CA GLY A 9 13.94 11.63 21.02
C GLY A 9 15.29 12.34 21.06
N LYS A 10 15.23 13.63 21.39
CA LYS A 10 16.40 14.53 21.41
C LYS A 10 17.50 14.08 22.37
N SER A 11 17.15 13.42 23.47
CA SER A 11 18.13 12.90 24.45
C SER A 11 19.11 11.90 23.84
N ASP A 12 18.73 11.24 22.75
CA ASP A 12 19.49 10.13 22.18
C ASP A 12 20.34 10.57 20.99
N VAL A 13 20.35 11.88 20.67
CA VAL A 13 21.14 12.46 19.57
C VAL A 13 21.90 13.72 20.04
N PRO A 14 23.06 14.02 19.43
CA PRO A 14 23.78 15.27 19.70
C PRO A 14 22.90 16.51 19.51
N ALA A 15 23.14 17.55 20.32
CA ALA A 15 22.33 18.78 20.34
C ALA A 15 22.22 19.47 18.97
N GLU A 16 23.28 19.42 18.16
CA GLU A 16 23.30 19.96 16.79
C GLU A 16 22.27 19.33 15.85
N HIS A 17 21.75 18.14 16.18
CA HIS A 17 20.77 17.41 15.37
C HIS A 17 19.35 17.48 15.93
N HIS A 18 19.11 18.22 17.01
CA HIS A 18 17.77 18.35 17.62
C HIS A 18 16.74 18.92 16.66
N ALA A 19 17.15 19.79 15.73
CA ALA A 19 16.27 20.34 14.70
C ALA A 19 15.72 19.26 13.74
N VAL A 20 16.53 18.23 13.41
CA VAL A 20 16.07 17.11 12.57
C VAL A 20 15.05 16.25 13.32
N VAL A 21 15.27 16.03 14.62
CA VAL A 21 14.30 15.33 15.47
C VAL A 21 12.97 16.09 15.54
N ASP A 22 13.01 17.41 15.73
CA ASP A 22 11.81 18.25 15.73
C ASP A 22 11.05 18.18 14.41
N ALA A 23 11.77 18.18 13.28
CA ALA A 23 11.16 18.04 11.97
C ALA A 23 10.44 16.69 11.81
N VAL A 24 11.05 15.60 12.29
CA VAL A 24 10.42 14.26 12.30
C VAL A 24 9.15 14.27 13.17
N VAL A 25 9.23 14.84 14.38
CA VAL A 25 8.05 14.95 15.28
C VAL A 25 6.95 15.76 14.63
N LYS A 26 7.27 16.87 13.96
CA LYS A 26 6.29 17.71 13.25
C LYS A 26 5.53 16.94 12.16
N VAL A 27 6.21 16.06 11.41
CA VAL A 27 5.60 15.29 10.32
C VAL A 27 4.77 14.11 10.83
N PHE A 28 5.24 13.41 11.88
CA PHE A 28 4.65 12.14 12.32
C PHE A 28 3.94 12.17 13.68
N GLY A 29 3.97 13.30 14.39
CA GLY A 29 3.46 13.45 15.75
C GLY A 29 4.36 12.82 16.84
N GLY A 30 5.55 12.35 16.47
CA GLY A 30 6.51 11.70 17.37
C GLY A 30 7.60 10.94 16.62
N VAL A 31 8.65 10.53 17.33
CA VAL A 31 9.73 9.70 16.75
C VAL A 31 9.29 8.23 16.79
N ARG A 32 9.02 7.65 15.62
CA ARG A 32 8.54 6.26 15.50
C ARG A 32 8.88 5.67 14.13
N GLY A 33 8.76 4.35 14.04
CA GLY A 33 8.91 3.63 12.77
C GLY A 33 10.28 3.84 12.13
N PRO A 34 10.38 3.95 10.80
CA PRO A 34 11.66 4.00 10.12
C PRO A 34 12.52 5.21 10.54
N PHE A 35 11.92 6.34 10.91
CA PHE A 35 12.67 7.52 11.34
C PHE A 35 13.34 7.35 12.70
N SER A 36 12.82 6.49 13.59
CA SER A 36 13.53 6.13 14.82
C SER A 36 14.85 5.38 14.55
N MET A 37 15.00 4.77 13.38
CA MET A 37 16.22 4.10 12.95
C MET A 37 17.09 5.03 12.10
N LEU A 38 16.49 5.81 11.19
CA LEU A 38 17.22 6.78 10.35
C LEU A 38 17.91 7.86 11.19
N LEU A 39 17.40 8.20 12.38
CA LEU A 39 18.02 9.18 13.27
C LEU A 39 19.36 8.72 13.87
N HIS A 40 19.75 7.45 13.71
CA HIS A 40 21.15 7.03 13.90
C HIS A 40 22.10 7.65 12.85
N SER A 41 21.54 8.16 11.74
CA SER A 41 22.22 8.99 10.75
C SER A 41 21.40 10.26 10.47
N PRO A 42 21.51 11.29 11.31
CA PRO A 42 20.66 12.49 11.23
C PRO A 42 20.71 13.19 9.88
N LYS A 43 21.88 13.25 9.23
CA LYS A 43 22.05 13.81 7.88
C LYS A 43 21.27 13.03 6.81
N LEU A 44 21.10 11.72 6.98
CA LEU A 44 20.27 10.91 6.08
C LEU A 44 18.79 11.12 6.38
N ALA A 45 18.40 11.16 7.65
CA ALA A 45 17.02 11.43 8.06
C ALA A 45 16.53 12.79 7.50
N GLU A 46 17.37 13.83 7.60
CA GLU A 46 17.10 15.16 7.06
C GLU A 46 16.82 15.14 5.54
N ARG A 47 17.59 14.36 4.77
CA ARG A 47 17.41 14.23 3.31
C ARG A 47 16.19 13.40 2.93
N MET A 48 15.85 12.40 3.74
CA MET A 48 14.73 11.48 3.47
C MET A 48 13.38 12.07 3.86
N LEU A 49 13.32 12.93 4.88
CA LEU A 49 12.07 13.46 5.41
C LEU A 49 11.21 14.21 4.35
N PRO A 50 11.79 15.09 3.51
CA PRO A 50 11.03 15.79 2.47
C PRO A 50 10.44 14.86 1.40
N LEU A 51 11.04 13.68 1.17
CA LEU A 51 10.50 12.71 0.22
C LEU A 51 9.15 12.16 0.70
N VAL A 52 8.99 11.97 2.01
CA VAL A 52 7.72 11.49 2.59
C VAL A 52 6.60 12.48 2.34
N THR A 53 6.85 13.77 2.57
CA THR A 53 5.85 14.82 2.34
C THR A 53 5.54 14.96 0.86
N PHE A 54 6.56 14.93 0.00
CA PHE A 54 6.38 14.99 -1.45
C PHE A 54 5.48 13.85 -1.96
N PHE A 55 5.74 12.60 -1.59
CA PHE A 55 4.91 11.48 -2.01
C PHE A 55 3.49 11.52 -1.44
N ARG A 56 3.26 12.24 -0.33
CA ARG A 56 1.93 12.36 0.28
C ARG A 56 1.12 13.52 -0.30
N ASP A 57 1.76 14.66 -0.50
CA ASP A 57 1.06 15.92 -0.70
C ASP A 57 1.23 16.45 -2.15
N ASP A 58 2.35 16.14 -2.81
CA ASP A 58 2.73 16.71 -4.11
C ASP A 58 2.76 15.69 -5.27
N SER A 59 2.38 14.44 -5.02
CA SER A 59 2.36 13.39 -6.06
C SER A 59 1.22 13.59 -7.06
N VAL A 60 1.53 13.43 -8.35
CA VAL A 60 0.53 13.44 -9.45
C VAL A 60 -0.45 12.26 -9.41
N VAL A 61 -0.11 11.20 -8.68
CA VAL A 61 -0.98 10.02 -8.53
C VAL A 61 -1.99 10.32 -7.42
N ASP A 62 -3.28 10.12 -7.68
CA ASP A 62 -4.33 10.32 -6.68
C ASP A 62 -4.13 9.43 -5.45
N ALA A 63 -4.63 9.90 -4.30
CA ALA A 63 -4.37 9.26 -3.02
C ALA A 63 -4.84 7.80 -2.96
N LYS A 64 -5.94 7.45 -3.65
CA LYS A 64 -6.49 6.09 -3.67
C LYS A 64 -5.59 5.15 -4.47
N LEU A 65 -5.26 5.49 -5.72
CA LEU A 65 -4.34 4.66 -6.53
C LEU A 65 -2.95 4.58 -5.90
N ARG A 66 -2.46 5.67 -5.31
CA ARG A 66 -1.18 5.67 -4.60
C ARG A 66 -1.15 4.69 -3.43
N SER A 67 -2.25 4.62 -2.67
CA SER A 67 -2.37 3.69 -1.55
C SER A 67 -2.35 2.24 -2.02
N ILE A 68 -3.04 1.94 -3.13
CA ILE A 68 -3.04 0.61 -3.75
C ILE A 68 -1.62 0.25 -4.20
N ALA A 69 -0.93 1.15 -4.91
CA ALA A 69 0.44 0.92 -5.36
C ALA A 69 1.41 0.67 -4.20
N ILE A 70 1.28 1.43 -3.10
CA ILE A 70 2.08 1.22 -1.88
C ILE A 70 1.78 -0.15 -1.28
N LEU A 71 0.52 -0.51 -1.09
CA LEU A 71 0.15 -1.82 -0.51
C LEU A 71 0.65 -2.98 -1.36
N SER A 72 0.56 -2.89 -2.69
CA SER A 72 1.10 -3.89 -3.61
C SER A 72 2.61 -4.05 -3.45
N ALA A 73 3.37 -2.96 -3.45
CA ALA A 73 4.82 -3.00 -3.27
C ALA A 73 5.23 -3.53 -1.88
N VAL A 74 4.49 -3.13 -0.83
CA VAL A 74 4.71 -3.60 0.54
C VAL A 74 4.46 -5.10 0.65
N ARG A 75 3.45 -5.59 -0.05
CA ARG A 75 3.09 -7.01 -0.07
C ARG A 75 4.13 -7.83 -0.82
N GLU A 76 4.59 -7.37 -1.98
CA GLU A 76 5.69 -7.97 -2.75
C GLU A 76 6.97 -8.11 -1.91
N ARG A 77 7.25 -7.12 -1.05
CA ARG A 77 8.43 -7.11 -0.16
C ARG A 77 8.21 -7.80 1.19
N GLU A 78 7.05 -8.42 1.41
CA GLU A 78 6.68 -9.08 2.66
C GLU A 78 6.84 -8.16 3.90
N ALA A 79 6.65 -6.85 3.72
CA ALA A 79 6.96 -5.85 4.73
C ALA A 79 5.82 -5.67 5.74
N ALA A 80 5.63 -6.64 6.64
CA ALA A 80 4.52 -6.70 7.59
C ALA A 80 4.30 -5.43 8.43
N TYR A 81 5.39 -4.79 8.89
CA TYR A 81 5.30 -3.52 9.63
C TYR A 81 4.68 -2.41 8.77
N VAL A 82 5.16 -2.26 7.53
CA VAL A 82 4.67 -1.22 6.62
C VAL A 82 3.24 -1.54 6.18
N TRP A 83 2.90 -2.82 6.00
CA TRP A 83 1.55 -3.27 5.70
C TRP A 83 0.55 -2.80 6.76
N ALA A 84 0.81 -3.10 8.02
CA ALA A 84 -0.06 -2.70 9.13
C ALA A 84 -0.26 -1.17 9.18
N ALA A 85 0.80 -0.40 8.93
CA ALA A 85 0.72 1.06 8.91
C ALA A 85 -0.08 1.60 7.70
N GLN A 86 0.07 0.98 6.53
CA GLN A 86 -0.49 1.47 5.27
C GLN A 86 -1.95 1.05 5.05
N VAL A 87 -2.42 -0.08 5.60
CA VAL A 87 -3.83 -0.48 5.52
C VAL A 87 -4.75 0.61 6.10
N ALA A 88 -4.41 1.15 7.27
CA ALA A 88 -5.18 2.23 7.87
C ALA A 88 -5.13 3.53 7.03
N ALA A 89 -4.00 3.81 6.37
CA ALA A 89 -3.87 4.96 5.48
C ALA A 89 -4.70 4.78 4.19
N ALA A 90 -4.68 3.59 3.60
CA ALA A 90 -5.45 3.25 2.42
C ALA A 90 -6.95 3.41 2.65
N ARG A 91 -7.47 2.96 3.80
CA ARG A 91 -8.86 3.16 4.21
C ARG A 91 -9.24 4.64 4.29
N ARG A 92 -8.39 5.47 4.92
CA ARG A 92 -8.61 6.93 4.98
C ARG A 92 -8.61 7.58 3.60
N ASN A 93 -7.88 7.02 2.64
CA ASN A 93 -7.84 7.45 1.25
C ASN A 93 -8.97 6.84 0.39
N GLY A 94 -9.92 6.12 0.99
CA GLY A 94 -11.10 5.59 0.29
C GLY A 94 -10.87 4.28 -0.46
N VAL A 95 -9.82 3.52 -0.12
CA VAL A 95 -9.66 2.13 -0.58
C VAL A 95 -10.56 1.23 0.27
N GLY A 96 -11.48 0.50 -0.38
CA GLY A 96 -12.37 -0.45 0.29
C GLY A 96 -11.62 -1.72 0.72
N ASP A 97 -12.12 -2.39 1.76
CA ASP A 97 -11.52 -3.61 2.30
C ASP A 97 -11.47 -4.72 1.25
N GLU A 98 -12.45 -4.78 0.35
CA GLU A 98 -12.48 -5.72 -0.78
C GLU A 98 -11.28 -5.56 -1.71
N VAL A 99 -10.80 -4.33 -1.91
CA VAL A 99 -9.60 -4.06 -2.72
C VAL A 99 -8.35 -4.44 -1.97
N ILE A 100 -8.27 -4.14 -0.67
CA ILE A 100 -7.10 -4.46 0.18
C ILE A 100 -6.92 -5.98 0.29
N ASP A 101 -8.01 -6.71 0.47
CA ASP A 101 -8.02 -8.17 0.60
C ASP A 101 -7.66 -8.88 -0.71
N LEU A 102 -7.95 -8.26 -1.86
CA LEU A 102 -7.54 -8.76 -3.18
C LEU A 102 -6.04 -8.62 -3.45
N ILE A 103 -5.29 -7.81 -2.68
CA ILE A 103 -3.85 -7.64 -2.89
C ILE A 103 -3.13 -8.94 -2.47
N PRO A 104 -2.61 -9.70 -3.44
CA PRO A 104 -2.19 -11.08 -3.22
C PRO A 104 -0.94 -11.14 -2.35
N THR A 105 -0.86 -12.15 -1.49
CA THR A 105 0.32 -12.37 -0.65
C THR A 105 1.37 -13.12 -1.47
N PRO A 106 2.69 -12.87 -1.33
CA PRO A 106 3.69 -13.67 -2.02
C PRO A 106 3.49 -15.16 -1.66
N GLY A 107 3.45 -16.00 -2.68
CA GLY A 107 3.15 -17.43 -2.54
C GLY A 107 1.65 -17.80 -2.53
N SER A 108 0.71 -16.83 -2.50
CA SER A 108 -0.70 -17.14 -2.74
C SER A 108 -0.92 -17.31 -4.25
N SER A 109 -1.10 -18.56 -4.71
CA SER A 109 -1.64 -18.79 -6.06
C SER A 109 -3.11 -18.38 -6.06
N CYS A 110 -3.40 -17.18 -6.57
CA CYS A 110 -4.76 -16.84 -6.94
C CYS A 110 -5.07 -17.59 -8.23
N ALA A 111 -5.60 -18.81 -8.12
CA ALA A 111 -6.34 -19.38 -9.23
C ALA A 111 -7.54 -18.46 -9.46
N PRO A 112 -7.75 -17.91 -10.67
CA PRO A 112 -8.97 -17.17 -10.94
C PRO A 112 -10.12 -18.13 -10.66
N THR A 113 -10.99 -17.80 -9.70
CA THR A 113 -12.27 -18.49 -9.56
C THR A 113 -13.00 -18.31 -10.87
N ALA A 114 -12.89 -19.33 -11.73
CA ALA A 114 -13.69 -19.43 -12.93
C ALA A 114 -15.14 -19.43 -12.47
N SER A 115 -15.79 -18.27 -12.62
CA SER A 115 -17.24 -18.19 -12.55
C SER A 115 -17.76 -19.22 -13.55
N THR A 116 -18.26 -20.34 -13.04
CA THR A 116 -18.86 -21.40 -13.82
C THR A 116 -20.10 -20.80 -14.48
N ARG A 117 -19.93 -20.31 -15.71
CA ARG A 117 -21.07 -20.07 -16.60
C ARG A 117 -21.62 -21.46 -16.92
N GLY A 118 -22.72 -21.82 -16.26
CA GLY A 118 -23.37 -23.12 -16.43
C GLY A 118 -23.71 -23.39 -17.89
N PRO A 119 -23.79 -24.67 -18.31
CA PRO A 119 -24.03 -25.01 -19.71
C PRO A 119 -25.39 -24.47 -20.14
N SER A 120 -25.40 -23.57 -21.12
CA SER A 120 -26.62 -23.17 -21.81
C SER A 120 -27.12 -24.39 -22.59
N THR A 121 -28.06 -25.13 -22.02
CA THR A 121 -28.84 -26.14 -22.74
C THR A 121 -29.70 -25.41 -23.78
N ARG A 122 -29.18 -25.21 -24.99
CA ARG A 122 -30.02 -24.89 -26.14
C ARG A 122 -30.65 -26.20 -26.62
N SER A 123 -31.77 -26.53 -26.00
CA SER A 123 -32.70 -27.57 -26.45
C SER A 123 -33.07 -27.30 -27.91
N GLY A 124 -32.66 -28.22 -28.79
CA GLY A 124 -33.17 -28.29 -30.15
C GLY A 124 -34.61 -28.82 -30.14
N SER A 125 -35.47 -28.15 -30.89
CA SER A 125 -36.72 -28.72 -31.39
C SER A 125 -36.96 -28.14 -32.78
N ASP A 126 -36.57 -28.95 -33.76
CA ASP A 126 -37.35 -29.37 -34.93
C ASP A 126 -38.11 -28.38 -35.83
N THR A 127 -38.03 -28.76 -37.11
CA THR A 127 -39.03 -28.70 -38.20
C THR A 127 -39.17 -27.43 -39.06
N THR A 128 -38.52 -27.52 -40.23
CA THR A 128 -39.06 -27.45 -41.61
C THR A 128 -40.00 -26.31 -42.06
N ASN A 129 -39.72 -25.89 -43.30
CA ASN A 129 -40.59 -25.21 -44.29
C ASN A 129 -40.70 -23.68 -44.08
N SER A 130 -40.62 -22.80 -45.07
CA SER A 130 -40.89 -22.87 -46.52
C SER A 130 -40.24 -21.66 -47.21
N GLY A 131 -39.94 -21.79 -48.51
CA GLY A 131 -39.08 -20.91 -49.29
C GLY A 131 -39.59 -19.49 -49.57
N TRP A 132 -38.65 -18.65 -50.00
CA TRP A 132 -38.88 -17.29 -50.49
C TRP A 132 -38.26 -17.16 -51.88
N SER A 133 -39.14 -17.15 -52.87
CA SER A 133 -38.88 -16.61 -54.21
C SER A 133 -39.80 -15.40 -54.39
N SER A 134 -39.22 -14.21 -54.50
CA SER A 134 -39.61 -13.07 -55.36
C SER A 134 -38.69 -11.90 -55.04
#